data_AF-A0A2M7UJ04-F1
#
_entry.id   AF-A0A2M7UJ04-F1
#
_cell.length_a   1.000
_cell.length_b   1.000
_cell.length_c   1.000
_cell.angle_alpha   90.00
_cell.angle_beta   90.00
_cell.angle_gamma   90.00
#
_symmetry.space_group_name_H-M   'P 1'
#
loop_
_entity.id
_entity.type
_entity.pdbx_description
1 polymer ?
#
loop_
_entity_poly.entity_id
_entity_poly.type
_entity_poly.pdbx_seq_one_letter_code
_entity_poly.pdbx_strand_id
1 'polypeptide(L)'
;MLKILIVIAPLFLIIFGAAAVQRFKKTDEHWSEVLNGFALHVGLPALIFAALSRADFSFAEEKGLIAANSLFLIGGFVVAFILGKILRLKPSALRTFFICLVFAN
;
A
#
# COMPACT_ATOMS: atom_id res chain seq x y z
N MET A 1 21.72 -2.57 13.91
CA MET A 1 21.81 -2.10 12.51
C MET A 1 21.96 -3.25 11.50
N LEU A 2 22.91 -4.17 11.68
CA LEU A 2 23.12 -5.30 10.74
C LEU A 2 21.88 -6.20 10.53
N LYS A 3 21.11 -6.49 11.60
CA LYS A 3 19.87 -7.29 11.51
C LYS A 3 18.80 -6.64 10.63
N ILE A 4 18.64 -5.31 10.71
CA ILE A 4 17.69 -4.56 9.89
C ILE A 4 18.09 -4.68 8.42
N LEU A 5 19.38 -4.53 8.13
CA LEU A 5 19.91 -4.66 6.78
C LEU A 5 19.62 -6.05 6.19
N ILE A 6 19.80 -7.13 6.96
CA ILE A 6 19.51 -8.49 6.50
C ILE A 6 18.00 -8.68 6.19
N VAL A 7 17.11 -8.07 6.97
CA VAL A 7 15.66 -8.17 6.75
C VAL A 7 15.22 -7.42 5.49
N ILE A 8 15.77 -6.23 5.23
CA ILE A 8 15.36 -5.40 4.09
C ILE A 8 16.14 -5.68 2.81
N ALA A 9 17.37 -6.20 2.91
CA ALA A 9 18.25 -6.43 1.76
C ALA A 9 17.61 -7.26 0.63
N PRO A 10 16.84 -8.34 0.89
CA PRO A 10 16.18 -9.09 -0.17
C PRO A 10 15.26 -8.22 -1.03
N LEU A 11 14.50 -7.32 -0.40
CA LEU A 11 13.61 -6.39 -1.10
C LEU A 11 14.41 -5.46 -2.02
N PHE A 12 15.48 -4.85 -1.48
CA PHE A 12 16.34 -3.95 -2.26
C PHE A 12 17.07 -4.68 -3.40
N LEU A 13 17.50 -5.93 -3.18
CA LEU A 13 18.13 -6.75 -4.21
C LEU A 13 17.16 -7.10 -5.35
N ILE A 14 15.89 -7.39 -5.03
CA ILE A 14 14.87 -7.62 -6.05
C ILE A 14 14.63 -6.36 -6.88
N ILE A 15 14.48 -5.19 -6.22
CA ILE A 15 14.31 -3.90 -6.91
C ILE A 15 15.52 -3.61 -7.82
N PHE A 16 16.73 -3.78 -7.29
CA PHE A 16 17.96 -3.53 -8.05
C PHE A 16 18.14 -4.51 -9.21
N GLY A 17 17.84 -5.79 -9.00
CA GLY A 17 17.88 -6.81 -10.04
C GLY A 17 16.89 -6.51 -11.16
N ALA A 18 15.66 -6.10 -10.83
CA ALA A 18 14.66 -5.69 -11.82
C ALA A 18 15.13 -4.48 -12.63
N ALA A 19 15.68 -3.46 -11.97
CA ALA A 19 16.23 -2.28 -12.65
C ALA A 19 17.42 -2.62 -13.57
N ALA A 20 18.31 -3.51 -13.12
CA ALA A 20 19.43 -3.99 -13.93
C ALA A 20 18.92 -4.75 -15.16
N VAL A 21 17.97 -5.67 -15.01
CA VAL A 21 17.37 -6.41 -16.12
C VAL A 21 16.71 -5.46 -17.11
N GLN A 22 15.95 -4.46 -16.64
CA GLN A 22 15.33 -3.47 -17.51
C GLN A 22 16.37 -2.70 -18.34
N ARG A 23 17.49 -2.32 -17.72
CA ARG A 23 18.59 -1.61 -18.38
C ARG A 23 19.36 -2.48 -19.38
N PHE A 24 19.64 -3.74 -19.05
CA PHE A 24 20.51 -4.60 -19.86
C PHE A 24 19.77 -5.41 -20.93
N LYS A 25 18.50 -5.76 -20.72
CA LYS A 25 17.74 -6.62 -21.64
C LYS A 25 16.81 -5.89 -22.61
N LYS A 26 16.76 -4.54 -22.62
CA LYS A 26 15.80 -3.74 -23.43
C LYS A 26 14.41 -4.37 -23.40
N THR A 27 13.94 -4.70 -22.21
CA THR A 27 12.57 -5.20 -22.02
C THR A 27 11.60 -4.13 -22.48
N ASP A 28 10.67 -4.52 -23.33
CA ASP A 28 9.58 -3.66 -23.81
C ASP A 28 8.75 -3.12 -22.64
N GLU A 29 8.20 -1.92 -22.78
CA GLU A 29 7.36 -1.25 -21.77
C GLU A 29 6.15 -2.14 -21.39
N HIS A 30 5.69 -2.97 -22.33
CA HIS A 30 4.63 -3.96 -22.13
C HIS A 30 4.85 -4.87 -20.91
N TRP A 31 6.10 -5.30 -20.62
CA TRP A 31 6.36 -6.17 -19.48
C TRP A 31 6.14 -5.46 -18.13
N SER A 32 6.35 -4.15 -18.07
CA SER A 32 6.10 -3.38 -16.86
C SER A 32 4.60 -3.29 -16.58
N GLU A 33 3.78 -3.12 -17.62
CA GLU A 33 2.32 -3.13 -17.49
C GLU A 33 1.79 -4.49 -17.04
N VAL A 34 2.29 -5.58 -17.62
CA VAL A 34 1.89 -6.95 -17.25
C VAL A 34 2.23 -7.25 -15.78
N LEU A 35 3.45 -6.91 -15.34
CA LEU A 35 3.88 -7.15 -13.96
C LEU A 35 3.09 -6.28 -12.96
N ASN A 36 2.84 -5.01 -13.29
CA ASN A 36 2.00 -4.15 -12.45
C ASN A 36 0.55 -4.63 -12.39
N GLY A 37 -0.02 -5.07 -13.52
CA GLY A 37 -1.34 -5.66 -13.58
C GLY A 37 -1.43 -6.92 -12.73
N PHE A 38 -0.45 -7.82 -12.83
CA PHE A 38 -0.37 -9.00 -11.97
C PHE A 38 -0.28 -8.63 -10.49
N ALA A 39 0.59 -7.69 -10.12
CA ALA A 39 0.76 -7.28 -8.74
C ALA A 39 -0.54 -6.69 -8.16
N LEU A 40 -1.24 -5.84 -8.91
CA LEU A 40 -2.47 -5.19 -8.47
C LEU A 40 -3.68 -6.13 -8.43
N HIS A 41 -3.83 -7.00 -9.43
CA HIS A 41 -5.03 -7.82 -9.59
C HIS A 41 -4.92 -9.22 -9.00
N VAL A 42 -3.71 -9.75 -8.82
CA VAL A 42 -3.48 -11.12 -8.35
C VAL A 42 -2.62 -11.14 -7.09
N GLY A 43 -1.44 -10.53 -7.14
CA GLY A 43 -0.48 -10.56 -6.04
C GLY A 43 -1.03 -9.95 -4.76
N LEU A 44 -1.51 -8.70 -4.84
CA LEU A 44 -2.04 -7.97 -3.69
C LEU A 44 -3.28 -8.66 -3.07
N PRO A 45 -4.32 -9.06 -3.82
CA PRO A 45 -5.45 -9.82 -3.26
C PRO A 45 -5.01 -11.14 -2.62
N ALA A 46 -4.12 -11.90 -3.26
CA ALA A 46 -3.64 -13.16 -2.71
C ALA A 46 -2.90 -12.96 -1.38
N LEU A 47 -2.08 -11.92 -1.26
CA LEU A 47 -1.40 -11.56 -0.02
C LEU A 47 -2.38 -11.16 1.09
N ILE A 48 -3.41 -10.38 0.75
CA ILE A 48 -4.45 -9.99 1.71
C ILE A 48 -5.18 -11.23 2.23
N PHE A 49 -5.63 -12.12 1.34
CA PHE A 49 -6.32 -13.35 1.75
C PHE A 49 -5.42 -14.30 2.54
N ALA A 50 -4.15 -14.43 2.15
CA ALA A 50 -3.19 -15.25 2.89
C ALA A 50 -2.88 -14.69 4.29
N ALA A 51 -2.90 -13.37 4.46
CA ALA A 51 -2.77 -12.74 5.78
C ALA A 51 -4.04 -12.96 6.61
N LEU A 52 -5.21 -12.76 6.02
CA LEU A 52 -6.51 -12.95 6.68
C LEU A 52 -6.74 -14.40 7.10
N SER A 53 -6.31 -15.38 6.30
CA SER A 53 -6.50 -16.81 6.62
C SER A 53 -5.66 -17.29 7.82
N ARG A 54 -4.63 -16.51 8.20
CA ARG A 54 -3.76 -16.79 9.35
C ARG A 54 -4.11 -15.93 10.56
N ALA A 55 -5.02 -14.97 10.41
CA ALA A 55 -5.45 -14.13 11.51
C ALA A 55 -6.52 -14.87 12.32
N ASP A 56 -6.22 -15.16 13.59
CA ASP A 56 -7.25 -15.58 14.55
C ASP A 56 -8.12 -14.38 14.89
N PHE A 57 -9.16 -14.17 14.10
CA PHE A 57 -10.03 -13.01 14.23
C PHE A 57 -11.26 -13.35 15.08
N SER A 58 -11.33 -12.75 16.27
CA SER A 58 -12.52 -12.76 17.11
C SER A 58 -13.12 -11.36 17.19
N PHE A 59 -14.35 -11.20 16.69
CA PHE A 59 -15.10 -9.94 16.78
C PHE A 59 -15.29 -9.46 18.22
N ALA A 60 -15.24 -10.34 19.21
CA ALA A 60 -15.36 -9.97 20.62
C ALA A 60 -14.06 -9.36 21.18
N GLU A 61 -12.92 -9.89 20.75
CA GLU A 61 -11.59 -9.51 21.24
C GLU A 61 -11.05 -8.27 20.50
N GLU A 62 -11.33 -8.16 19.19
CA GLU A 62 -10.79 -7.10 18.34
C GLU A 62 -11.68 -5.85 18.22
N LYS A 63 -12.71 -5.71 19.07
CA LYS A 63 -13.62 -4.54 19.05
C LYS A 63 -12.89 -3.22 19.15
N GLY A 64 -11.85 -3.17 19.98
CA GLY A 64 -11.02 -1.97 20.17
C GLY A 64 -10.28 -1.60 18.88
N LEU A 65 -9.70 -2.57 18.19
CA LEU A 65 -9.02 -2.38 16.91
C LEU A 65 -9.98 -1.89 15.83
N ILE A 66 -11.16 -2.52 15.72
CA ILE A 66 -12.20 -2.13 14.77
C ILE A 66 -12.67 -0.70 15.02
N ALA A 67 -12.93 -0.35 16.29
CA ALA A 67 -13.37 0.99 16.66
C ALA A 67 -12.29 2.04 16.39
N ALA A 68 -11.04 1.77 16.76
CA ALA A 68 -9.91 2.67 16.51
C ALA A 68 -9.68 2.88 15.01
N ASN A 69 -9.70 1.80 14.21
CA ASN A 69 -9.53 1.88 12.76
C ASN A 69 -10.69 2.66 12.11
N SER A 70 -11.94 2.39 12.52
CA SER A 70 -13.12 3.12 12.03
C SER A 70 -13.06 4.62 12.35
N LEU A 71 -12.67 4.97 13.58
CA LEU A 71 -12.47 6.37 13.98
C LEU A 71 -11.33 7.03 13.19
N PHE A 72 -10.24 6.31 12.95
CA PHE A 72 -9.13 6.79 12.14
C PHE A 72 -9.56 7.06 10.69
N LEU A 73 -10.35 6.16 10.07
CA LEU A 73 -10.88 6.35 8.71
C LEU A 73 -11.76 7.60 8.61
N ILE A 74 -12.72 7.73 9.53
CA ILE A 74 -13.64 8.87 9.56
C ILE A 74 -12.87 10.17 9.85
N GLY A 75 -11.99 10.16 10.84
CA GLY A 75 -11.14 11.30 11.19
C GLY A 75 -10.23 11.72 10.04
N GLY A 76 -9.58 10.75 9.39
CA GLY A 76 -8.75 10.97 8.20
C GLY A 76 -9.53 11.59 7.05
N PHE A 77 -10.79 11.18 6.85
CA PHE A 77 -11.66 11.78 5.83
C PHE A 77 -11.97 13.24 6.16
N VAL A 78 -12.34 13.53 7.41
CA VAL A 78 -12.61 14.90 7.87
C VAL A 78 -11.37 15.78 7.69
N VAL A 79 -10.20 15.30 8.11
CA VAL A 79 -8.92 16.02 7.95
C VAL A 79 -8.61 16.26 6.47
N ALA A 80 -8.73 15.23 5.63
CA ALA A 80 -8.50 15.35 4.20
C ALA A 80 -9.42 16.39 3.57
N PHE A 81 -10.70 16.40 3.93
CA PHE A 81 -11.66 17.36 3.43
C PHE A 81 -11.35 18.81 3.88
N ILE A 82 -11.03 19.01 5.17
CA ILE A 82 -10.68 20.33 5.71
C ILE A 82 -9.42 20.86 5.02
N LEU A 83 -8.36 20.06 4.95
CA LEU A 83 -7.11 20.43 4.27
C LEU A 83 -7.33 20.66 2.77
N GLY A 84 -8.13 19.83 2.12
CA GLY A 84 -8.51 20.00 0.73
C GLY A 84 -9.21 21.33 0.46
N LYS A 85 -10.08 21.78 1.38
CA LYS A 85 -10.74 23.08 1.30
C LYS A 85 -9.77 24.23 1.53
N ILE A 86 -8.88 24.14 2.53
CA ILE A 86 -7.87 25.16 2.84
C ILE A 86 -6.90 25.33 1.67
N LEU A 87 -6.39 24.22 1.15
CA LEU A 87 -5.40 24.18 0.07
C LEU A 87 -6.04 24.29 -1.33
N ARG A 88 -7.37 24.41 -1.42
CA ARG A 88 -8.14 24.50 -2.68
C ARG A 88 -7.78 23.38 -3.66
N LEU A 89 -7.67 22.16 -3.16
CA LEU A 89 -7.31 21.00 -3.97
C LEU A 89 -8.41 20.66 -4.98
N LYS A 90 -7.99 20.24 -6.19
CA LYS A 90 -8.92 19.66 -7.16
C LYS A 90 -9.50 18.35 -6.61
N PRO A 91 -10.73 17.96 -6.99
CA PRO A 91 -11.36 16.73 -6.50
C PRO A 91 -10.52 15.46 -6.72
N SER A 92 -9.77 15.37 -7.82
CA SER A 92 -8.85 14.26 -8.07
C SER A 92 -7.71 14.20 -7.04
N ALA A 93 -7.08 15.34 -6.77
CA ALA A 93 -5.99 15.45 -5.80
C ALA A 93 -6.46 15.17 -4.37
N LEU A 94 -7.67 15.59 -4.00
CA LEU A 94 -8.26 15.29 -2.69
C LEU A 94 -8.47 13.79 -2.48
N ARG A 95 -8.95 13.07 -3.50
CA ARG A 95 -9.12 11.61 -3.43
C ARG A 95 -7.79 10.89 -3.24
N THR A 96 -6.78 11.28 -4.02
CA THR A 96 -5.42 10.73 -3.86
C THR A 96 -4.87 11.04 -2.47
N PHE A 97 -5.01 12.28 -2.00
CA PHE A 97 -4.55 12.69 -0.68
C PHE A 97 -5.21 11.87 0.44
N PHE A 98 -6.52 11.66 0.36
CA PHE A 98 -7.24 10.83 1.33
C PHE A 98 -6.73 9.38 1.33
N ILE A 99 -6.57 8.76 0.15
CA ILE A 99 -6.05 7.39 0.04
C ILE A 99 -4.65 7.30 0.65
N CYS A 100 -3.76 8.25 0.34
CA CYS A 100 -2.43 8.29 0.93
C CYS A 100 -2.50 8.48 2.45
N LEU A 101 -3.34 9.38 2.96
CA LEU A 101 -3.42 9.64 4.40
C LEU A 101 -3.92 8.43 5.20
N VAL A 102 -4.86 7.67 4.64
CA VAL A 102 -5.47 6.52 5.30
C VAL A 102 -4.65 5.24 5.14
N PHE A 103 -4.04 5.04 3.97
CA PHE A 103 -3.38 3.79 3.60
C PHE A 103 -1.85 3.89 3.48
N ALA A 104 -1.21 5.02 3.82
CA ALA A 104 0.26 5.13 3.86
C ALA A 104 0.91 4.44 5.08
N ASN A 105 0.30 3.34 5.55
CA ASN A 105 0.82 2.49 6.61
C ASN A 105 2.11 1.79 6.17
#